data_AF-A0A953FY32-F1
#
_entry.id   AF-A0A953FY32-F1
#
_cell.length_a   1.000
_cell.length_b   1.000
_cell.length_c   1.000
_cell.angle_alpha   90.00
_cell.angle_beta   90.00
_cell.angle_gamma   90.00
#
_symmetry.space_group_name_H-M   'P 1'
#
loop_
_entity.id
_entity.type
_entity.pdbx_description
1 polymer ?
#
loop_
_entity_poly.entity_id
_entity_poly.type
_entity_poly.pdbx_seq_one_letter_code
_entity_poly.pdbx_strand_id
1 'polypeptide(L)'
;MKRSIFDPPEAFSLSPLLALLPQKGQLSKLETLSASLFARYERVTGLLGEIAAGSSPELETRLSREQNMLRQVLEWLNIKPEGQA
;
A
#
# COMPACT_ATOMS: atom_id res chain seq x y z
N MET A 1 42.09 -3.58 18.85
CA MET A 1 42.21 -2.39 17.98
C MET A 1 40.81 -1.88 17.67
N LYS A 2 40.48 -0.63 18.00
CA LYS A 2 39.15 -0.04 17.76
C LYS A 2 39.15 0.57 16.35
N ARG A 3 38.23 0.13 15.47
CA ARG A 3 38.09 0.65 14.10
C ARG A 3 37.58 2.09 14.13
N SER A 4 38.07 2.90 13.20
CA SER A 4 37.65 4.29 13.03
C SER A 4 36.28 4.33 12.36
N ILE A 5 35.46 5.31 12.74
CA ILE A 5 34.14 5.55 12.11
C ILE A 5 34.26 5.99 10.65
N PHE A 6 35.48 6.30 10.20
CA PHE A 6 35.79 6.73 8.84
C PHE A 6 36.36 5.60 7.96
N ASP A 7 36.49 4.38 8.49
CA ASP A 7 36.98 3.24 7.69
C ASP A 7 35.90 2.80 6.69
N PRO A 8 36.28 2.45 5.43
CA PRO A 8 35.33 1.97 4.43
C PRO A 8 34.69 0.65 4.86
N PRO A 9 33.40 0.42 4.55
CA PRO A 9 32.69 -0.79 4.98
C PRO A 9 33.29 -2.06 4.37
N GLU A 10 33.33 -3.13 5.16
CA GLU A 10 33.99 -4.39 4.83
C GLU A 10 33.27 -5.12 3.68
N ALA A 11 34.04 -5.67 2.71
CA ALA A 11 33.54 -6.23 1.45
C ALA A 11 32.64 -7.48 1.59
N PHE A 12 32.51 -8.03 2.80
CA PHE A 12 31.58 -9.10 3.17
C PHE A 12 30.62 -8.68 4.29
N SER A 13 30.35 -7.38 4.43
CA SER A 13 29.21 -6.96 5.26
C SER A 13 27.94 -7.57 4.64
N LEU A 14 27.03 -8.08 5.46
CA LEU A 14 25.72 -8.63 5.03
C LEU A 14 24.79 -7.57 4.37
N SER A 15 25.32 -6.38 4.08
CA SER A 15 24.65 -5.26 3.44
C SER A 15 24.05 -5.59 2.06
N PRO A 16 24.69 -6.39 1.16
CA PRO A 16 24.08 -6.78 -0.11
C PRO A 16 22.86 -7.68 0.08
N LEU A 17 22.84 -8.53 1.12
CA LEU A 17 21.72 -9.41 1.41
C LEU A 17 20.52 -8.64 1.98
N LEU A 18 20.76 -7.60 2.77
CA LEU A 18 19.70 -6.70 3.26
C LEU A 18 19.01 -5.93 2.12
N ALA A 19 19.72 -5.63 1.02
CA ALA A 19 19.13 -5.02 -0.18
C ALA A 19 18.23 -5.98 -0.97
N LEU A 20 18.40 -7.30 -0.79
CA LEU A 20 17.58 -8.34 -1.42
C LEU A 20 16.39 -8.76 -0.55
N LEU A 21 16.35 -8.37 0.73
CA LEU A 21 15.21 -8.65 1.59
C LEU A 21 14.03 -7.78 1.15
N PRO A 22 12.83 -8.35 0.94
CA PRO A 22 11.64 -7.57 0.67
C PRO A 22 11.40 -6.59 1.82
N GLN A 23 11.55 -5.30 1.55
CA GLN A 23 11.26 -4.25 2.52
C GLN A 23 9.76 -4.22 2.82
N LYS A 24 9.39 -4.76 3.97
CA LYS A 24 8.04 -4.66 4.52
C LYS A 24 7.66 -3.16 4.63
N GLY A 25 6.64 -2.74 3.89
CA GLY A 25 6.16 -1.36 3.91
C GLY A 25 6.78 -0.43 2.86
N GLN A 26 7.33 -0.96 1.76
CA GLN A 26 7.75 -0.11 0.62
C GLN A 26 6.52 0.49 -0.09
N LEU A 27 6.01 1.61 0.44
CA LEU A 27 4.81 2.32 -0.01
C LEU A 27 4.92 2.83 -1.46
N SER A 28 6.12 3.02 -2.00
CA SER A 28 6.34 3.41 -3.39
C SER A 28 5.83 2.37 -4.40
N LYS A 29 5.77 1.09 -4.01
CA LYS A 29 5.13 0.04 -4.82
C LYS A 29 3.60 0.08 -4.77
N LEU A 30 3.03 0.81 -3.82
CA LEU A 30 1.59 0.99 -3.70
C LEU A 30 1.11 2.11 -4.64
N GLU A 31 1.93 3.14 -4.86
CA GLU A 31 1.67 4.20 -5.85
C GLU A 31 1.53 3.63 -7.27
N THR A 32 2.35 2.65 -7.64
CA THR A 32 2.25 1.99 -8.96
C THR A 32 0.96 1.19 -9.13
N LEU A 33 0.31 0.82 -8.02
CA LEU A 33 -0.97 0.11 -8.00
C LEU A 33 -2.17 1.06 -7.86
N SER A 34 -1.96 2.38 -7.77
CA SER A 34 -3.03 3.39 -7.60
C SER A 34 -4.15 3.22 -8.63
N ALA A 35 -3.82 3.07 -9.92
CA ALA A 35 -4.79 2.85 -10.99
C ALA A 35 -5.60 1.55 -10.78
N SER A 36 -4.95 0.47 -10.34
CA SER A 36 -5.63 -0.80 -10.04
C SER A 36 -6.53 -0.70 -8.81
N LEU A 37 -6.12 0.06 -7.79
CA LEU A 37 -6.89 0.31 -6.58
C LEU A 37 -8.12 1.18 -6.89
N PHE A 38 -7.97 2.18 -7.75
CA PHE A 38 -9.06 3.02 -8.22
C PHE A 38 -10.09 2.22 -9.03
N ALA A 39 -9.63 1.42 -10.01
CA ALA A 39 -10.50 0.55 -10.79
C ALA A 39 -11.27 -0.45 -9.91
N ARG A 40 -10.63 -0.96 -8.84
CA ARG A 40 -11.30 -1.83 -7.86
C ARG A 40 -12.34 -1.07 -7.04
N TYR A 41 -12.02 0.16 -6.62
CA TYR A 41 -12.94 1.01 -5.88
C TYR A 41 -14.20 1.33 -6.68
N GLU A 42 -14.07 1.69 -7.96
CA GLU A 42 -15.20 1.94 -8.85
C GLU A 42 -16.08 0.69 -9.02
N ARG A 43 -15.45 -0.47 -9.21
CA ARG A 43 -16.18 -1.74 -9.31
C ARG A 43 -16.98 -2.06 -8.06
N VAL A 44 -16.38 -1.93 -6.87
CA VAL A 44 -17.07 -2.17 -5.59
C VAL A 44 -18.21 -1.18 -5.38
N THR A 45 -18.01 0.09 -5.79
CA THR A 45 -19.04 1.13 -5.73
C THR A 45 -20.22 0.82 -6.66
N GLY A 46 -19.94 0.34 -7.89
CA GLY A 46 -20.96 -0.13 -8.81
C GLY A 46 -21.76 -1.31 -8.23
N LEU A 47 -21.06 -2.31 -7.68
CA LEU A 47 -21.70 -3.45 -7.02
C LEU A 47 -22.58 -3.04 -5.84
N LEU A 48 -22.17 -2.05 -5.04
CA LEU A 48 -23.00 -1.50 -3.96
C LEU A 48 -24.25 -0.78 -4.49
N GLY A 49 -24.15 -0.10 -5.63
CA GLY A 49 -25.30 0.54 -6.29
C GLY A 49 -26.27 -0.46 -6.95
N GLU A 50 -25.77 -1.60 -7.40
CA GLU A 50 -26.56 -2.67 -8.03
C GLU A 50 -27.22 -3.62 -7.02
N ILE A 51 -26.79 -3.56 -5.76
CA ILE A 51 -27.41 -4.32 -4.67
C ILE A 51 -28.84 -3.82 -4.46
N ALA A 52 -29.80 -4.61 -4.94
CA ALA A 52 -31.21 -4.40 -4.70
C ALA A 52 -31.58 -4.71 -3.24
N ALA A 53 -32.60 -4.01 -2.72
CA ALA A 53 -33.20 -4.30 -1.41
C ALA A 53 -33.69 -5.76 -1.36
N GLY A 54 -32.93 -6.63 -0.70
CA GLY A 54 -33.17 -8.08 -0.65
C GLY A 54 -31.92 -8.95 -0.82
N SER A 55 -30.77 -8.37 -1.16
CA SER A 55 -29.48 -9.07 -1.13
C SER A 55 -29.05 -9.45 0.28
N SER A 56 -28.12 -10.40 0.40
CA SER A 56 -27.53 -10.79 1.68
C SER A 56 -26.92 -9.56 2.40
N PRO A 57 -27.36 -9.23 3.63
CA PRO A 57 -26.82 -8.10 4.39
C PRO A 57 -25.32 -8.27 4.70
N GLU A 58 -24.84 -9.51 4.71
CA GLU A 58 -23.42 -9.82 4.87
C GLU A 58 -22.61 -9.37 3.65
N LEU A 59 -23.14 -9.53 2.44
CA LEU A 59 -22.47 -9.14 1.21
C LEU A 59 -22.38 -7.61 1.10
N GLU A 60 -23.46 -6.91 1.42
CA GLU A 60 -23.48 -5.43 1.51
C GLU A 60 -22.45 -4.93 2.54
N THR A 61 -22.43 -5.54 3.73
CA THR A 61 -21.47 -5.19 4.78
C THR A 61 -20.02 -5.39 4.33
N ARG A 62 -19.73 -6.50 3.65
CA ARG A 62 -18.38 -6.81 3.13
C ARG A 62 -17.95 -5.80 2.07
N LEU A 63 -18.82 -5.49 1.11
CA LEU A 63 -18.51 -4.52 0.05
C LEU A 63 -18.37 -3.10 0.60
N SER A 64 -19.19 -2.70 1.56
CA SER A 64 -19.06 -1.40 2.23
C SER A 64 -17.73 -1.26 2.98
N ARG A 65 -17.27 -2.32 3.65
CA ARG A 65 -15.95 -2.35 4.30
C ARG A 65 -14.82 -2.26 3.28
N GLU A 66 -14.92 -3.02 2.18
CA GLU A 66 -13.93 -2.99 1.11
C GLU A 66 -13.85 -1.60 0.46
N GLN A 67 -15.01 -0.99 0.18
CA GLN A 67 -15.10 0.37 -0.38
C GLN A 67 -14.43 1.40 0.54
N ASN A 68 -14.73 1.36 1.85
CA ASN A 68 -14.15 2.28 2.82
C ASN A 68 -12.63 2.12 2.94
N MET A 69 -12.14 0.88 2.95
CA MET A 69 -10.71 0.59 2.97
C MET A 69 -10.01 1.11 1.71
N LEU A 70 -10.57 0.85 0.53
CA LEU A 70 -10.02 1.35 -0.74
C LEU A 70 -10.02 2.88 -0.80
N ARG A 71 -11.09 3.54 -0.33
CA ARG A 71 -11.15 5.00 -0.24
C ARG A 71 -10.01 5.54 0.63
N GLN A 72 -9.82 4.98 1.82
CA GLN A 72 -8.78 5.41 2.74
C GLN A 72 -7.37 5.21 2.18
N VAL A 73 -7.13 4.09 1.50
CA VAL A 73 -5.84 3.84 0.84
C VAL A 73 -5.59 4.83 -0.30
N LEU A 74 -6.60 5.12 -1.12
CA LEU A 74 -6.49 6.10 -2.20
C LEU A 74 -6.29 7.53 -1.67
N GLU A 75 -6.95 7.89 -0.57
CA GLU A 75 -6.74 9.16 0.13
C GLU A 75 -5.29 9.25 0.65
N TRP A 76 -4.75 8.20 1.26
CA TRP A 76 -3.34 8.18 1.69
C TRP A 76 -2.35 8.28 0.54
N LEU A 77 -2.66 7.71 -0.63
CA LEU A 77 -1.83 7.86 -1.82
C LEU A 77 -1.90 9.27 -2.42
N ASN A 78 -3.02 9.99 -2.21
CA ASN A 78 -3.20 11.38 -2.66
C ASN A 78 -2.69 12.42 -1.66
N ILE A 79 -2.67 12.12 -0.36
CA ILE A 79 -2.03 12.95 0.66
C ILE A 79 -0.53 12.62 0.64
N LYS A 80 0.22 13.27 -0.26
CA LYS A 80 1.67 13.30 -0.15
C LYS A 80 2.03 14.17 1.07
N PRO A 81 2.66 13.64 2.13
CA PRO A 81 3.21 14.51 3.16
C PRO A 81 4.24 15.42 2.49
N GLU A 82 3.96 16.72 2.46
CA GLU A 82 4.91 17.73 1.98
C GLU A 82 6.22 17.57 2.75
N GLY A 83 7.31 17.24 2.05
CA GLY A 83 8.64 17.19 2.66
C GLY A 83 9.67 16.20 2.11
N GLN A 84 9.40 15.42 1.06
CA GLN A 84 10.45 14.64 0.37
C GLN A 84 10.22 14.60 -1.14
N ALA A 85 10.72 15.63 -1.83
CA ALA A 85 11.37 15.57 -3.14
C ALA A 85 12.14 16.88 -3.36
#